data_AF-A0A0D2JQA9-F1
#
_entry.id   AF-A0A0D2JQA9-F1
#
_cell.length_a   1.000
_cell.length_b   1.000
_cell.length_c   1.000
_cell.angle_alpha   90.00
_cell.angle_beta   90.00
_cell.angle_gamma   90.00
#
_symmetry.space_group_name_H-M   'P 1'
#
loop_
_entity.id
_entity.type
_entity.pdbx_description
1 polymer ?
#
loop_
_entity_poly.entity_id
_entity_poly.type
_entity_poly.pdbx_seq_one_letter_code
_entity_poly.pdbx_strand_id
1 'polypeptide(L)'
;MRDQPGENKWADVDVSYTSALWEERGVVASEVFIVPTVVSGKGTRHLLSITDQGISDLGAQATDLADEAKTVDHEQTAIKFALLQEHRFKQQLERRGLTELSARIRAFRVLQDFEAYAALVDQAHQLAEHLLGKFGQLQKVAQRVLAEQEEKGDELTRTPEAVKKLTISMKCVDTIWADIISSWTKLKTLRNEVQEAKVALPPIRRSVRVVRKDDDGVEDGDGEGEGDGNGEAAQEDAQ
;
A
#
# COMPACT_ATOMS: atom_id res chain seq x y z
N MET A 1 -27.69 -34.05 34.10
CA MET A 1 -28.16 -33.54 32.80
C MET A 1 -26.92 -33.15 32.01
N ARG A 2 -26.75 -33.65 30.79
CA ARG A 2 -25.60 -33.31 29.94
C ARG A 2 -25.86 -31.91 29.36
N ASP A 3 -24.99 -30.96 29.63
CA ASP A 3 -24.95 -29.69 28.90
C ASP A 3 -24.71 -30.00 27.43
N GLN A 4 -25.67 -29.65 26.58
CA GLN A 4 -25.46 -29.66 25.14
C GLN A 4 -24.42 -28.57 24.82
N PRO A 5 -23.43 -28.84 23.96
CA PRO A 5 -22.60 -27.76 23.44
C PRO A 5 -23.55 -26.81 22.70
N GLY A 6 -23.69 -25.58 23.19
CA GLY A 6 -24.57 -24.59 22.60
C GLY A 6 -24.27 -24.47 21.11
N GLU A 7 -25.30 -24.66 20.27
CA GLU A 7 -25.18 -24.45 18.84
C GLU A 7 -24.58 -23.06 18.62
N ASN A 8 -23.44 -23.01 17.95
CA ASN A 8 -22.84 -21.74 17.58
C ASN A 8 -23.83 -21.04 16.65
N LYS A 9 -24.47 -19.98 17.16
CA LYS A 9 -25.45 -19.15 16.42
C LYS A 9 -24.91 -18.57 15.11
N TRP A 10 -23.61 -18.71 14.86
CA TRP A 10 -22.89 -18.24 13.69
C TRP A 10 -22.37 -19.37 12.78
N ALA A 11 -22.71 -20.65 13.04
CA ALA A 11 -22.20 -21.78 12.28
C ALA A 11 -22.56 -21.76 10.78
N ASP A 12 -23.70 -21.14 10.43
CA ASP A 12 -24.22 -21.07 9.05
C ASP A 12 -23.95 -19.72 8.37
N VAL A 13 -23.24 -18.79 9.02
CA VAL A 13 -22.96 -17.46 8.47
C VAL A 13 -21.56 -17.44 7.86
N ASP A 14 -21.38 -16.74 6.73
CA ASP A 14 -20.04 -16.51 6.18
C ASP A 14 -19.22 -15.62 7.13
N VAL A 15 -18.31 -16.26 7.86
CA VAL A 15 -17.46 -15.64 8.89
C VAL A 15 -16.13 -15.19 8.27
N SER A 16 -16.18 -14.36 7.23
CA SER A 16 -15.00 -13.70 6.66
C SER A 16 -14.69 -12.39 7.39
N TYR A 17 -13.42 -11.94 7.44
CA TYR A 17 -13.06 -10.62 7.96
C TYR A 17 -13.71 -9.45 7.19
N THR A 18 -14.14 -9.68 5.95
CA THR A 18 -14.86 -8.71 5.11
C THR A 18 -16.37 -8.71 5.33
N SER A 19 -16.89 -9.59 6.18
CA SER A 19 -18.31 -9.77 6.43
C SER A 19 -18.92 -8.54 7.13
N ALA A 20 -20.07 -8.09 6.64
CA ALA A 20 -20.82 -6.98 7.23
C ALA A 20 -21.31 -7.28 8.66
N LEU A 21 -21.37 -8.55 9.04
CA LEU A 21 -21.70 -9.02 10.39
C LEU A 21 -20.89 -8.30 11.48
N TRP A 22 -19.60 -8.07 11.25
CA TRP A 22 -18.72 -7.47 12.26
C TRP A 22 -19.09 -6.04 12.60
N GLU A 23 -19.52 -5.27 11.60
CA GLU A 23 -19.89 -3.86 11.74
C GLU A 23 -21.30 -3.70 12.36
N GLU A 24 -22.27 -4.50 11.91
CA GLU A 24 -23.67 -4.31 12.28
C GLU A 24 -24.04 -4.88 13.65
N ARG A 25 -23.37 -5.94 14.09
CA ARG A 25 -23.78 -6.72 15.28
C ARG A 25 -22.81 -6.65 16.46
N GLY A 26 -21.72 -5.87 16.34
CA GLY A 26 -20.73 -5.71 17.42
C GLY A 26 -20.15 -7.04 17.90
N VAL A 27 -19.96 -7.98 16.98
CA VAL A 27 -19.56 -9.35 17.30
C VAL A 27 -18.09 -9.40 17.70
N VAL A 28 -17.78 -10.07 18.81
CA VAL A 28 -16.41 -10.28 19.27
C VAL A 28 -15.86 -11.60 18.72
N ALA A 29 -14.61 -11.59 18.26
CA ALA A 29 -13.99 -12.73 17.60
C ALA A 29 -13.84 -13.94 18.53
N SER A 30 -13.56 -13.72 19.81
CA SER A 30 -13.40 -14.79 20.80
C SER A 30 -14.67 -15.61 21.00
N GLU A 31 -15.85 -14.98 20.98
CA GLU A 31 -17.15 -15.67 21.07
C GLU A 31 -17.46 -16.51 19.83
N VAL A 32 -16.93 -16.12 18.67
CA VAL A 32 -17.16 -16.83 17.40
C VAL A 32 -16.19 -17.99 17.23
N PHE A 33 -14.91 -17.74 17.49
CA PHE A 33 -13.84 -18.67 17.13
C PHE A 33 -13.29 -19.45 18.33
N ILE A 34 -13.17 -18.84 19.50
CA ILE A 34 -12.43 -19.45 20.63
C ILE A 34 -13.39 -20.18 21.57
N VAL A 35 -14.37 -19.48 22.14
CA VAL A 35 -15.26 -20.01 23.18
C VAL A 35 -15.99 -21.28 22.74
N PRO A 36 -16.61 -21.38 21.54
CA PRO A 36 -17.40 -22.55 21.16
C PRO A 36 -16.54 -23.81 20.97
N THR A 37 -15.24 -23.63 20.74
CA THR A 37 -14.33 -24.71 20.39
C THR A 37 -13.11 -24.76 21.30
N VAL A 38 -13.19 -24.16 22.48
CA VAL A 38 -12.04 -23.87 23.36
C VAL A 38 -11.18 -25.10 23.64
N VAL A 39 -11.81 -26.27 23.81
CA VAL A 39 -11.11 -27.54 24.04
C VAL A 39 -10.51 -28.13 22.77
N SER A 40 -11.19 -27.98 21.62
CA SER A 40 -10.81 -28.63 20.36
C SER A 40 -9.87 -27.79 19.47
N GLY A 41 -9.81 -26.48 19.72
CA GLY A 41 -9.08 -25.49 18.92
C GLY A 41 -9.59 -25.30 17.49
N LYS A 42 -10.71 -25.92 17.10
CA LYS A 42 -11.22 -25.88 15.70
C LYS A 42 -11.47 -24.46 15.21
N GLY A 43 -12.14 -23.62 15.99
CA GLY A 43 -12.42 -22.24 15.61
C GLY A 43 -11.18 -21.36 15.68
N THR A 44 -10.22 -21.60 16.57
CA THR A 44 -8.91 -20.92 16.55
C THR A 44 -8.12 -21.23 15.27
N ARG A 45 -8.15 -22.47 14.78
CA ARG A 45 -7.58 -22.82 13.45
C ARG A 45 -8.31 -22.12 12.31
N HIS A 46 -9.63 -21.97 12.40
CA HIS A 46 -10.38 -21.22 11.42
C HIS A 46 -10.03 -19.73 11.43
N LEU A 47 -9.88 -19.12 12.61
CA LEU A 47 -9.38 -17.74 12.77
C LEU A 47 -7.99 -17.57 12.15
N LEU A 48 -7.10 -18.55 12.32
CA LEU A 48 -5.79 -18.55 11.66
C LEU A 48 -5.92 -18.61 10.14
N SER A 49 -6.79 -19.47 9.60
CA SER A 49 -7.05 -19.51 8.17
C SER A 49 -7.58 -18.18 7.62
N ILE A 50 -8.48 -17.50 8.34
CA ILE A 50 -8.97 -16.16 7.95
C ILE A 50 -7.83 -15.13 8.03
N THR A 51 -6.96 -15.26 9.01
CA THR A 51 -5.79 -14.39 9.17
C THR A 51 -4.82 -14.57 8.01
N ASP A 52 -4.53 -15.81 7.61
CA ASP A 52 -3.65 -16.12 6.47
C ASP A 52 -4.25 -15.59 5.16
N GLN A 53 -5.55 -15.77 4.97
CA GLN A 53 -6.28 -15.19 3.83
C GLN A 53 -6.19 -13.67 3.82
N GLY A 54 -6.43 -13.03 4.97
CA GLY A 54 -6.32 -11.58 5.13
C GLY A 54 -4.92 -11.05 4.81
N ILE A 55 -3.86 -11.74 5.24
CA ILE A 55 -2.46 -11.39 4.90
C ILE A 55 -2.22 -11.50 3.40
N SER A 56 -2.70 -12.57 2.77
CA SER A 56 -2.56 -12.77 1.33
C SER A 56 -3.27 -11.68 0.53
N ASP A 57 -4.55 -11.42 0.84
CA ASP A 57 -5.41 -10.49 0.11
C ASP A 57 -4.96 -9.03 0.29
N LEU A 58 -4.53 -8.67 1.50
CA LEU A 58 -4.01 -7.33 1.77
C LEU A 58 -2.57 -7.17 1.27
N GLY A 59 -1.79 -8.24 1.21
CA GLY A 59 -0.42 -8.20 0.68
C GLY A 59 -0.41 -7.80 -0.80
N ALA A 60 -1.31 -8.39 -1.58
CA ALA A 60 -1.52 -7.99 -2.97
C ALA A 60 -1.97 -6.52 -3.06
N GLN A 61 -2.98 -6.11 -2.27
CA GLN A 61 -3.48 -4.73 -2.29
C GLN A 61 -2.43 -3.70 -1.85
N ALA A 62 -1.63 -4.00 -0.84
CA ALA A 62 -0.58 -3.12 -0.35
C ALA A 62 0.51 -2.94 -1.41
N THR A 63 0.85 -4.01 -2.13
CA THR A 63 1.80 -3.97 -3.26
C THR A 63 1.27 -3.13 -4.40
N ASP A 64 0.01 -3.35 -4.80
CA ASP A 64 -0.65 -2.58 -5.86
C ASP A 64 -0.67 -1.08 -5.53
N LEU A 65 -1.04 -0.73 -4.29
CA LEU A 65 -1.06 0.66 -3.80
C LEU A 65 0.35 1.25 -3.70
N ALA A 66 1.37 0.46 -3.35
CA ALA A 66 2.76 0.91 -3.32
C ALA A 66 3.28 1.24 -4.72
N ASP A 67 2.96 0.41 -5.71
CA ASP A 67 3.36 0.63 -7.10
C ASP A 67 2.58 1.78 -7.73
N GLU A 68 1.31 1.94 -7.37
CA GLU A 68 0.54 3.13 -7.70
C GLU A 68 1.17 4.39 -7.08
N ALA A 69 1.51 4.39 -5.79
CA ALA A 69 2.15 5.53 -5.11
C ALA A 69 3.44 5.97 -5.82
N LYS A 70 4.31 5.02 -6.19
CA LYS A 70 5.53 5.30 -6.96
C LYS A 70 5.22 5.91 -8.33
N THR A 71 4.19 5.40 -9.00
CA THR A 71 3.77 5.91 -10.31
C THR A 71 3.27 7.35 -10.19
N VAL A 72 2.43 7.63 -9.19
CA VAL A 72 1.92 8.99 -8.94
C VAL A 72 3.04 9.95 -8.58
N ASP A 73 3.98 9.56 -7.74
CA ASP A 73 5.15 10.38 -7.38
C ASP A 73 6.00 10.73 -8.61
N HIS A 74 6.22 9.75 -9.49
CA HIS A 74 6.93 9.97 -10.76
C HIS A 74 6.17 10.94 -11.69
N GLU A 75 4.86 10.76 -11.84
CA GLU A 75 4.00 11.64 -12.66
C GLU A 75 3.95 13.06 -12.09
N GLN A 76 3.81 13.20 -10.78
CA GLN A 76 3.83 14.48 -10.09
C GLN A 76 5.17 15.21 -10.32
N THR A 77 6.28 14.48 -10.23
CA THR A 77 7.62 15.01 -10.52
C THR A 77 7.72 15.47 -11.97
N ALA A 78 7.27 14.66 -12.93
CA ALA A 78 7.27 15.01 -14.35
C ALA A 78 6.42 16.25 -14.65
N ILE A 79 5.23 16.38 -14.03
CA ILE A 79 4.36 17.55 -14.15
C ILE A 79 5.08 18.79 -13.58
N LYS A 80 5.68 18.70 -12.39
CA LYS A 80 6.45 19.80 -11.79
C LYS A 80 7.58 20.27 -12.73
N PHE A 81 8.34 19.34 -13.32
CA PHE A 81 9.38 19.67 -14.29
C PHE A 81 8.84 20.31 -15.58
N ALA A 82 7.75 19.76 -16.13
CA ALA A 82 7.13 20.31 -17.34
C ALA A 82 6.63 21.75 -17.11
N LEU A 83 6.02 22.02 -15.95
CA LEU A 83 5.57 23.36 -15.57
C LEU A 83 6.74 24.34 -15.41
N LEU A 84 7.86 23.91 -14.84
CA LEU A 84 9.08 24.72 -14.72
C LEU A 84 9.69 25.02 -16.10
N GLN A 85 9.76 24.04 -16.99
CA GLN A 85 10.26 24.24 -18.36
C GLN A 85 9.37 25.19 -19.16
N GLU A 86 8.04 25.01 -19.09
CA GLU A 86 7.08 25.89 -19.74
C GLU A 86 7.21 27.33 -19.22
N HIS A 87 7.38 27.51 -17.91
CA HIS A 87 7.60 28.83 -17.32
C HIS A 87 8.90 29.48 -17.81
N ARG A 88 10.02 28.73 -17.84
CA ARG A 88 11.30 29.24 -18.37
C ARG A 88 11.21 29.62 -19.85
N PHE A 89 10.56 28.78 -20.67
CA PHE A 89 10.37 29.03 -22.09
C PHE A 89 9.47 30.27 -22.33
N LYS A 90 8.39 30.43 -21.56
CA LYS A 90 7.52 31.62 -21.63
C LYS A 90 8.22 32.90 -21.19
N GLN A 91 9.06 32.84 -20.15
CA GLN A 91 9.89 33.98 -19.74
C GLN A 91 10.85 34.43 -20.85
N GLN A 92 11.36 33.49 -21.66
CA GLN A 92 12.19 33.80 -22.81
C GLN A 92 11.39 34.39 -23.98
N LEU A 93 10.08 34.12 -24.07
CA LEU A 93 9.28 34.41 -25.27
C LEU A 93 8.57 35.75 -25.30
N GLU A 94 7.90 36.27 -24.25
CA GLU A 94 7.38 37.67 -24.29
C GLU A 94 6.64 38.21 -23.04
N ARG A 95 6.70 39.54 -22.91
CA ARG A 95 5.99 40.47 -22.01
C ARG A 95 4.46 40.58 -22.22
N ARG A 96 3.67 39.50 -22.15
CA ARG A 96 2.18 39.58 -22.29
C ARG A 96 1.42 38.98 -21.09
N GLY A 97 1.06 39.86 -20.14
CA GLY A 97 0.64 39.50 -18.78
C GLY A 97 -0.78 38.98 -18.53
N LEU A 98 -1.60 38.66 -19.54
CA LEU A 98 -3.00 38.22 -19.31
C LEU A 98 -3.26 36.73 -19.67
N THR A 99 -2.72 36.25 -20.79
CA THR A 99 -2.79 34.81 -21.17
C THR A 99 -1.96 33.92 -20.24
N GLU A 100 -0.98 34.51 -19.56
CA GLU A 100 -0.10 33.83 -18.63
C GLU A 100 -0.80 33.47 -17.32
N LEU A 101 -1.67 34.34 -16.79
CA LEU A 101 -2.36 34.11 -15.51
C LEU A 101 -3.34 32.93 -15.60
N SER A 102 -4.13 32.85 -16.68
CA SER A 102 -5.06 31.73 -16.88
C SER A 102 -4.34 30.38 -17.06
N ALA A 103 -3.17 30.38 -17.71
CA ALA A 103 -2.36 29.18 -17.86
C ALA A 103 -1.73 28.75 -16.53
N ARG A 104 -1.22 29.71 -15.73
CA ARG A 104 -0.71 29.46 -14.38
C ARG A 104 -1.79 28.91 -13.44
N ILE A 105 -3.00 29.46 -13.47
CA ILE A 105 -4.14 28.94 -12.67
C ILE A 105 -4.47 27.51 -13.08
N ARG A 106 -4.47 27.20 -14.38
CA ARG A 106 -4.79 25.86 -14.88
C ARG A 106 -3.70 24.84 -14.50
N ALA A 107 -2.43 25.21 -14.65
CA ALA A 107 -1.28 24.43 -14.21
C ALA A 107 -1.28 24.15 -12.69
N PHE A 108 -1.58 25.18 -11.90
CA PHE A 108 -1.66 25.07 -10.45
C PHE A 108 -2.78 24.12 -10.01
N ARG A 109 -3.96 24.19 -10.64
CA ARG A 109 -5.06 23.24 -10.38
C ARG A 109 -4.66 21.80 -10.70
N VAL A 110 -4.07 21.57 -11.88
CA VAL A 110 -3.56 20.24 -12.26
C VAL A 110 -2.59 19.71 -11.19
N LEU A 111 -1.66 20.54 -10.73
CA LEU A 111 -0.71 20.14 -9.70
C LEU A 111 -1.40 19.78 -8.37
N GLN A 112 -2.37 20.58 -7.93
CA GLN A 112 -3.14 20.33 -6.72
C GLN A 112 -3.96 19.03 -6.81
N ASP A 113 -4.58 18.76 -7.95
CA ASP A 113 -5.37 17.53 -8.16
C ASP A 113 -4.47 16.29 -8.07
N PHE A 114 -3.27 16.34 -8.67
CA PHE A 114 -2.27 15.27 -8.55
C PHE A 114 -1.70 15.13 -7.15
N GLU A 115 -1.47 16.24 -6.43
CA GLU A 115 -1.02 16.22 -5.03
C GLU A 115 -2.05 15.60 -4.09
N ALA A 116 -3.33 15.94 -4.27
CA ALA A 116 -4.41 15.33 -3.50
C ALA A 116 -4.53 13.83 -3.79
N TYR A 117 -4.45 13.43 -5.06
CA TYR A 117 -4.46 12.03 -5.45
C TYR A 117 -3.29 11.24 -4.85
N ALA A 118 -2.06 11.77 -4.95
CA ALA A 118 -0.87 11.16 -4.36
C ALA A 118 -1.03 10.92 -2.86
N ALA A 119 -1.56 11.90 -2.14
CA ALA A 119 -1.80 11.80 -0.71
C ALA A 119 -2.84 10.72 -0.36
N LEU A 120 -3.89 10.56 -1.16
CA LEU A 120 -4.90 9.51 -0.96
C LEU A 120 -4.30 8.11 -1.17
N VAL A 121 -3.49 7.93 -2.23
CA VAL A 121 -2.84 6.65 -2.52
C VAL A 121 -1.84 6.27 -1.42
N ASP A 122 -1.02 7.22 -0.95
CA ASP A 122 -0.08 6.99 0.15
C ASP A 122 -0.80 6.63 1.46
N GLN A 123 -1.87 7.34 1.81
CA GLN A 123 -2.70 7.01 2.97
C GLN A 123 -3.31 5.60 2.86
N ALA A 124 -3.77 5.21 1.67
CA ALA A 124 -4.33 3.88 1.43
C ALA A 124 -3.26 2.80 1.59
N HIS A 125 -2.06 3.03 1.03
CA HIS A 125 -0.93 2.13 1.17
C HIS A 125 -0.53 1.94 2.64
N GLN A 126 -0.36 3.04 3.39
CA GLN A 126 0.00 2.98 4.82
C GLN A 126 -1.05 2.24 5.65
N LEU A 127 -2.34 2.41 5.33
CA LEU A 127 -3.42 1.73 6.04
C LEU A 127 -3.47 0.23 5.69
N ALA A 128 -3.16 -0.16 4.44
CA ALA A 128 -3.03 -1.55 4.04
C ALA A 128 -1.85 -2.25 4.76
N GLU A 129 -0.69 -1.59 4.84
CA GLU A 129 0.46 -2.06 5.62
C GLU A 129 0.14 -2.18 7.11
N HIS A 130 -0.60 -1.21 7.66
CA HIS A 130 -1.06 -1.28 9.05
C HIS A 130 -1.93 -2.51 9.30
N LEU A 131 -2.88 -2.78 8.41
CA LEU A 131 -3.73 -3.97 8.48
C LEU A 131 -2.92 -5.27 8.39
N LEU A 132 -1.94 -5.37 7.50
CA LEU A 132 -1.02 -6.51 7.43
C LEU A 132 -0.30 -6.73 8.77
N GLY A 133 0.19 -5.66 9.39
CA GLY A 133 0.78 -5.70 10.71
C GLY A 133 -0.20 -6.24 11.77
N LYS A 134 -1.47 -5.84 11.72
CA LYS A 134 -2.51 -6.29 12.65
C LYS A 134 -2.88 -7.76 12.44
N PHE A 135 -3.01 -8.22 11.20
CA PHE A 135 -3.19 -9.65 10.93
C PHE A 135 -2.00 -10.47 11.41
N GLY A 136 -0.76 -10.00 11.21
CA GLY A 136 0.43 -10.66 11.76
C GLY A 136 0.45 -10.72 13.29
N GLN A 137 -0.07 -9.68 13.98
CA GLN A 137 -0.24 -9.70 15.44
C GLN A 137 -1.30 -10.72 15.86
N LEU A 138 -2.45 -10.74 15.18
CA LEU A 138 -3.53 -11.68 15.44
C LEU A 138 -3.05 -13.12 15.26
N GLN A 139 -2.31 -13.41 14.19
CA GLN A 139 -1.74 -14.73 13.90
C GLN A 139 -0.90 -15.24 15.07
N LYS A 140 0.00 -14.39 15.59
CA LYS A 140 0.88 -14.74 16.73
C LYS A 140 0.09 -15.02 18.00
N VAL A 141 -0.95 -14.23 18.29
CA VAL A 141 -1.79 -14.43 19.48
C VAL A 141 -2.63 -15.71 19.32
N ALA A 142 -3.28 -15.89 18.17
CA ALA A 142 -4.11 -17.06 17.88
C ALA A 142 -3.29 -18.36 17.86
N GLN A 143 -2.06 -18.35 17.35
CA GLN A 143 -1.14 -19.50 17.43
C GLN A 143 -0.80 -19.86 18.88
N ARG A 144 -0.55 -18.87 19.75
CA ARG A 144 -0.31 -19.13 21.18
C ARG A 144 -1.54 -19.71 21.86
N VAL A 145 -2.72 -19.17 21.56
CA VAL A 145 -4.00 -19.72 22.07
C VAL A 145 -4.15 -21.17 21.61
N LEU A 146 -3.94 -21.46 20.33
CA LEU A 146 -4.07 -22.81 19.79
C LEU A 146 -3.09 -23.78 20.45
N ALA A 147 -1.83 -23.38 20.65
CA ALA A 147 -0.84 -24.19 21.35
C ALA A 147 -1.28 -24.50 22.79
N GLU A 148 -1.82 -23.53 23.52
CA GLU A 148 -2.37 -23.78 24.86
C GLU A 148 -3.58 -24.71 24.80
N GLN A 149 -4.46 -24.58 23.80
CA GLN A 149 -5.63 -25.44 23.59
C GLN A 149 -5.22 -26.90 23.34
N GLU A 150 -4.19 -27.11 22.52
CA GLU A 150 -3.66 -28.44 22.21
C GLU A 150 -2.89 -29.06 23.37
N GLU A 151 -2.15 -28.26 24.15
CA GLU A 151 -1.39 -28.73 25.31
C GLU A 151 -2.28 -29.09 26.50
N LYS A 152 -3.26 -28.23 26.83
CA LYS A 152 -4.01 -28.32 28.09
C LYS A 152 -5.43 -28.87 27.92
N GLY A 153 -6.00 -28.81 26.72
CA GLY A 153 -7.34 -29.30 26.42
C GLY A 153 -8.39 -28.82 27.44
N ASP A 154 -8.98 -29.77 28.17
CA ASP A 154 -9.99 -29.51 29.20
C ASP A 154 -9.48 -28.70 30.41
N GLU A 155 -8.18 -28.72 30.71
CA GLU A 155 -7.63 -28.03 31.89
C GLU A 155 -7.72 -26.51 31.78
N LEU A 156 -7.79 -25.99 30.55
CA LEU A 156 -7.95 -24.56 30.26
C LEU A 156 -9.18 -23.93 30.89
N THR A 157 -10.24 -24.72 31.08
CA THR A 157 -11.51 -24.24 31.63
C THR A 157 -11.75 -24.70 33.07
N ARG A 158 -10.83 -25.48 33.65
CA ARG A 158 -10.99 -26.09 34.99
C ARG A 158 -10.24 -25.37 36.10
N THR A 159 -9.11 -24.74 35.79
CA THR A 159 -8.30 -24.02 36.79
C THR A 159 -8.49 -22.51 36.70
N PRO A 160 -8.58 -21.78 37.83
CA PRO A 160 -8.70 -20.32 37.81
C PRO A 160 -7.56 -19.64 37.06
N GLU A 161 -6.34 -20.16 37.20
CA GLU A 161 -5.15 -19.63 36.53
C GLU A 161 -5.23 -19.80 35.01
N ALA A 162 -5.66 -20.95 34.51
CA ALA A 162 -5.79 -21.18 33.08
C ALA A 162 -6.94 -20.36 32.48
N VAL A 163 -8.08 -20.27 33.17
CA VAL A 163 -9.20 -19.41 32.76
C VAL A 163 -8.78 -17.95 32.67
N LYS A 164 -7.97 -17.47 33.63
CA LYS A 164 -7.44 -16.11 33.60
C LYS A 164 -6.54 -15.86 32.39
N LYS A 165 -5.60 -16.78 32.11
CA LYS A 165 -4.71 -16.68 30.92
C LYS A 165 -5.50 -16.68 29.62
N LEU A 166 -6.44 -17.62 29.49
CA LEU A 166 -7.33 -17.71 28.32
C LEU A 166 -8.14 -16.43 28.13
N THR A 167 -8.69 -15.87 29.21
CA THR A 167 -9.45 -14.60 29.18
C THR A 167 -8.59 -13.44 28.68
N ILE A 168 -7.34 -13.35 29.11
CA ILE A 168 -6.42 -12.31 28.62
C ILE A 168 -6.16 -12.49 27.13
N SER A 169 -5.90 -13.73 26.69
CA SER A 169 -5.66 -14.02 25.28
C SER A 169 -6.89 -13.72 24.40
N MET A 170 -8.10 -14.06 24.87
CA MET A 170 -9.36 -13.71 24.19
C MET A 170 -9.53 -12.20 24.04
N LYS A 171 -9.26 -11.42 25.10
CA LYS A 171 -9.31 -9.94 25.03
C LYS A 171 -8.31 -9.36 24.04
N CYS A 172 -7.10 -9.94 23.96
CA CYS A 172 -6.12 -9.54 22.94
C CYS A 172 -6.65 -9.82 21.53
N VAL A 173 -7.20 -11.01 21.29
CA VAL A 173 -7.82 -11.38 20.01
C VAL A 173 -8.93 -10.38 19.66
N ASP A 174 -9.83 -10.09 20.59
CA ASP A 174 -10.96 -9.17 20.35
C ASP A 174 -10.50 -7.73 20.07
N THR A 175 -9.50 -7.25 20.80
CA THR A 175 -8.94 -5.89 20.57
C THR A 175 -8.30 -5.79 19.19
N ILE A 176 -7.47 -6.76 18.82
CA ILE A 176 -6.81 -6.77 17.50
C ILE A 176 -7.86 -6.92 16.39
N TRP A 177 -8.86 -7.77 16.59
CA TRP A 177 -9.92 -7.97 15.61
C TRP A 177 -10.73 -6.69 15.39
N ALA A 178 -11.12 -5.99 16.45
CA ALA A 178 -11.82 -4.72 16.34
C ALA A 178 -11.01 -3.67 15.57
N ASP A 179 -9.69 -3.61 15.80
CA ASP A 179 -8.78 -2.74 15.04
C ASP A 179 -8.72 -3.12 13.55
N ILE A 180 -8.71 -4.42 13.22
CA ILE A 180 -8.75 -4.93 11.85
C ILE A 180 -10.03 -4.48 11.16
N ILE A 181 -11.20 -4.72 11.78
CA ILE A 181 -12.49 -4.35 11.19
C ILE A 181 -12.56 -2.84 10.96
N SER A 182 -12.23 -2.04 11.97
CA SER A 182 -12.22 -0.57 11.86
C SER A 182 -11.29 -0.05 10.77
N SER A 183 -10.08 -0.60 10.68
CA SER A 183 -9.09 -0.20 9.67
C SER A 183 -9.48 -0.67 8.27
N TRP A 184 -10.11 -1.83 8.15
CA TRP A 184 -10.62 -2.36 6.89
C TRP A 184 -11.75 -1.49 6.33
N THR A 185 -12.72 -1.09 7.16
CA THR A 185 -13.79 -0.18 6.75
C THR A 185 -13.22 1.14 6.22
N LYS A 186 -12.22 1.70 6.91
CA LYS A 186 -11.51 2.91 6.46
C LYS A 186 -10.79 2.71 5.13
N LEU A 187 -10.07 1.60 4.97
CA LEU A 187 -9.35 1.28 3.73
C LEU A 187 -10.32 1.14 2.55
N LYS A 188 -11.48 0.51 2.77
CA LYS A 188 -12.52 0.37 1.75
C LYS A 188 -13.04 1.73 1.28
N THR A 189 -13.32 2.64 2.22
CA THR A 189 -13.73 4.02 1.89
C THR A 189 -12.64 4.75 1.13
N LEU A 190 -11.41 4.71 1.62
CA LEU A 190 -10.28 5.41 1.02
C LEU A 190 -9.95 4.88 -0.38
N ARG A 191 -10.11 3.59 -0.62
CA ARG A 191 -9.94 2.99 -1.95
C ARG A 191 -10.98 3.51 -2.96
N ASN A 192 -12.21 3.75 -2.52
CA ASN A 192 -13.22 4.37 -3.37
C ASN A 192 -12.83 5.82 -3.70
N GLU A 193 -12.36 6.58 -2.70
CA GLU A 193 -11.88 7.96 -2.90
C GLU A 193 -10.68 8.02 -3.86
N VAL A 194 -9.72 7.09 -3.74
CA VAL A 194 -8.60 6.94 -4.69
C VAL A 194 -9.12 6.70 -6.11
N GLN A 195 -10.08 5.78 -6.28
CA GLN A 195 -10.64 5.48 -7.59
C GLN A 195 -11.40 6.67 -8.20
N GLU A 196 -12.16 7.40 -7.40
CA GLU A 196 -12.86 8.62 -7.84
C GLU A 196 -11.88 9.72 -8.23
N ALA A 197 -10.86 9.97 -7.40
CA ALA A 197 -9.82 10.94 -7.66
C ALA A 197 -9.05 10.61 -8.95
N LYS A 198 -8.70 9.33 -9.17
CA LYS A 198 -8.03 8.85 -10.39
C LYS A 198 -8.82 9.16 -11.65
N VAL A 199 -10.14 8.95 -11.63
CA VAL A 199 -11.02 9.24 -12.78
C VAL A 199 -11.18 10.74 -13.02
N ALA A 200 -11.10 11.55 -11.96
CA ALA A 200 -11.20 13.01 -12.05
C ALA A 200 -9.91 13.68 -12.56
N LEU A 201 -8.77 12.98 -12.58
CA LEU A 201 -7.50 13.55 -13.01
C LEU A 201 -7.53 13.99 -14.48
N PRO A 202 -7.03 15.20 -14.79
CA PRO A 202 -6.92 15.65 -16.17
C PRO A 202 -5.93 14.77 -16.94
N PRO A 203 -6.24 14.37 -18.19
CA PRO A 203 -5.34 13.55 -18.98
C PRO A 203 -4.02 14.28 -19.19
N ILE A 204 -2.92 13.68 -18.76
CA ILE A 204 -1.57 14.15 -19.06
C ILE A 204 -1.42 14.05 -20.58
N ARG A 205 -1.54 15.18 -21.29
CA ARG A 205 -1.25 15.21 -22.72
C ARG A 205 0.18 14.71 -22.91
N ARG A 206 0.40 13.84 -23.91
CA ARG A 206 1.71 13.27 -24.36
C ARG A 206 2.77 14.32 -24.78
N SER A 207 2.73 15.53 -24.23
CA SER A 207 3.73 16.58 -24.41
C SER A 207 4.96 16.39 -23.53
N VAL A 208 4.94 15.46 -22.57
CA VAL A 208 6.17 14.98 -21.93
C VAL A 208 6.72 13.85 -22.79
N ARG A 209 7.43 14.18 -23.88
CA ARG A 209 8.40 13.23 -24.45
C ARG A 209 9.40 12.98 -23.34
N VAL A 210 9.26 11.83 -22.69
CA VAL A 210 10.30 11.21 -21.87
C VAL A 210 11.58 11.31 -22.68
N VAL A 211 12.54 12.10 -22.20
CA VAL A 211 13.93 11.99 -22.64
C VAL A 211 14.37 10.62 -22.17
N ARG A 212 14.13 9.60 -23.00
CA ARG A 212 14.89 8.37 -22.93
C ARG A 212 16.33 8.79 -23.18
N LYS A 213 17.13 8.70 -22.13
CA LYS A 213 18.58 8.66 -22.24
C LYS A 213 18.86 7.38 -23.01
N ASP A 214 18.99 7.48 -24.33
CA ASP A 214 19.63 6.42 -25.10
C ASP A 214 21.09 6.43 -24.67
N ASP A 215 21.38 5.43 -23.87
CA ASP A 215 22.69 5.00 -23.40
C ASP A 215 23.36 4.32 -24.60
N ASP A 216 23.85 5.12 -25.56
CA ASP A 216 24.71 4.64 -26.64
C ASP A 216 26.12 5.20 -26.43
N GLY A 217 27.04 4.26 -26.30
CA GLY A 217 28.39 4.41 -25.79
C GLY A 217 29.23 5.46 -26.52
N VAL A 218 29.89 6.28 -25.70
CA VAL A 218 31.16 6.91 -26.07
C VAL A 218 32.26 5.95 -25.61
N GLU A 219 32.64 5.03 -26.49
CA GLU A 219 34.02 4.56 -26.54
C GLU A 219 34.70 5.39 -27.63
N ASP A 220 35.70 6.18 -27.24
CA ASP A 220 36.98 6.21 -27.95
C ASP A 220 38.00 6.87 -27.03
N GLY A 221 38.99 6.06 -26.66
CA GLY A 221 40.07 6.41 -25.75
C GLY A 221 41.17 7.18 -26.46
N ASP A 222 41.58 8.30 -25.86
CA ASP A 222 42.80 9.01 -26.22
C ASP A 222 44.02 8.21 -25.73
N GLY A 223 44.63 7.48 -26.66
CA GLY A 223 45.95 6.87 -26.51
C GLY A 223 47.03 7.78 -27.10
N GLU A 224 47.95 8.21 -26.24
CA GLU A 224 49.15 8.99 -26.56
C GLU A 224 50.11 8.22 -27.51
N GLY A 225 50.78 8.94 -28.41
CA GLY A 225 51.84 8.40 -29.26
C GLY A 225 52.64 9.48 -29.98
N GLU A 226 53.75 9.90 -29.38
CA GLU A 226 54.81 10.72 -29.98
C GLU A 226 55.44 10.05 -31.21
N GLY A 227 55.86 10.83 -32.21
CA GLY A 227 56.56 10.33 -33.39
C GLY A 227 57.01 11.42 -34.36
N ASP A 228 58.22 11.90 -34.11
CA ASP A 228 59.01 12.92 -34.81
C ASP A 228 59.33 12.59 -36.29
N GLY A 229 59.54 13.60 -37.16
CA GLY A 229 59.98 13.33 -38.55
C GLY A 229 59.84 14.42 -39.63
N ASN A 230 60.48 15.58 -39.42
CA ASN A 230 61.27 16.40 -40.36
C ASN A 230 61.04 16.35 -41.91
N GLY A 231 60.95 17.53 -42.57
CA GLY A 231 61.14 17.65 -44.04
C GLY A 231 60.73 19.01 -44.66
N GLU A 232 61.72 19.76 -45.14
CA GLU A 232 61.71 21.15 -45.61
C GLU A 232 61.10 21.48 -47.00
N ALA A 233 60.67 22.75 -47.11
CA ALA A 233 60.90 23.77 -48.16
C ALA A 233 60.05 23.89 -49.46
N ALA A 234 59.60 25.16 -49.66
CA ALA A 234 59.60 25.99 -50.90
C ALA A 234 58.70 25.54 -52.09
N GLN A 235 58.07 26.36 -52.93
CA GLN A 235 58.09 27.79 -53.34
C GLN A 235 56.71 28.05 -54.02
N GLU A 236 56.03 29.18 -53.79
CA GLU A 236 56.10 30.45 -54.54
C GLU A 236 55.50 30.42 -55.98
N ASP A 237 54.35 31.07 -56.09
CA ASP A 237 53.76 31.91 -57.15
C ASP A 237 54.22 31.87 -58.64
N ALA A 238 53.18 32.04 -59.46
CA ALA A 238 53.08 32.84 -60.69
C ALA A 238 53.38 32.21 -62.08
N GLN A 239 52.28 32.18 -62.85
CA GLN A 239 52.13 32.28 -64.33
C GLN A 239 52.57 31.12 -65.22
#